data_AF-A0A2E8NBJ0-F1
#
_entry.id   AF-A0A2E8NBJ0-F1
#
_cell.length_a   1.000
_cell.length_b   1.000
_cell.length_c   1.000
_cell.angle_alpha   90.00
_cell.angle_beta   90.00
_cell.angle_gamma   90.00
#
_symmetry.space_group_name_H-M   'P 1'
#
loop_
_entity.id
_entity.type
_entity.pdbx_description
1 polymer ?
#
loop_
_entity_poly.entity_id
_entity_poly.type
_entity_poly.pdbx_seq_one_letter_code
_entity_poly.pdbx_strand_id
1 'polypeptide(L)'
;MSIFVDADTKVVYQGLTGNQGRYYGLLNRDYGTQVVAGTNPRKAGTDVDGVPIFGSVAEAVEATGATASCIFIPAPGVRDAVLEAAEGGVEFIVAIT
;
A
#
# COMPACT_ATOMS: atom_id res chain seq x y z
N MET A 1 -7.39 -16.53 -16.17
CA MET A 1 -7.27 -17.16 -14.84
C MET A 1 -5.93 -16.71 -14.28
N SER A 2 -5.95 -15.86 -13.25
CA SER A 2 -4.76 -15.36 -12.57
C SER A 2 -4.50 -16.17 -11.29
N ILE A 3 -3.36 -15.92 -10.64
CA ILE A 3 -3.02 -16.45 -9.32
C ILE A 3 -2.66 -15.27 -8.41
N PHE A 4 -3.14 -15.30 -7.17
CA PHE A 4 -3.01 -14.26 -6.13
C PHE A 4 -3.70 -12.91 -6.41
N VAL A 5 -3.48 -12.29 -7.57
CA VAL A 5 -3.98 -10.93 -7.88
C VAL A 5 -4.65 -10.85 -9.24
N ASP A 6 -5.57 -9.89 -9.38
CA ASP A 6 -6.31 -9.57 -10.59
C ASP A 6 -6.69 -8.06 -10.65
N ALA A 7 -7.53 -7.69 -11.62
CA ALA A 7 -7.95 -6.31 -11.85
C ALA A 7 -8.83 -5.71 -10.73
N ASP A 8 -9.42 -6.55 -9.89
CA ASP A 8 -10.27 -6.13 -8.76
C ASP A 8 -9.47 -6.06 -7.44
N THR A 9 -8.21 -6.48 -7.45
CA THR A 9 -7.33 -6.46 -6.28
C THR A 9 -6.99 -5.02 -5.89
N LYS A 10 -7.42 -4.64 -4.68
CA LYS A 10 -7.17 -3.33 -4.09
C LYS A 10 -5.89 -3.33 -3.27
N VAL A 11 -4.96 -2.46 -3.64
CA VAL A 11 -3.59 -2.45 -3.09
C VAL A 11 -3.35 -1.20 -2.25
N VAL A 12 -2.89 -1.40 -1.02
CA VAL A 12 -2.29 -0.35 -0.18
C VAL A 12 -0.77 -0.32 -0.38
N TYR A 13 -0.20 0.88 -0.51
CA TYR A 13 1.24 1.09 -0.68
C TYR A 13 1.87 1.62 0.61
N GLN A 14 2.59 0.76 1.32
CA GLN A 14 3.38 1.19 2.46
C GLN A 14 4.64 1.91 1.98
N GLY A 15 4.75 3.21 2.29
CA GLY A 15 5.82 4.06 1.75
C GLY A 15 5.47 4.81 0.47
N LEU A 16 4.19 4.95 0.11
CA LEU A 16 3.73 5.70 -1.09
C LEU A 16 4.24 7.14 -1.14
N THR A 17 4.46 7.77 0.01
CA THR A 17 4.95 9.16 0.09
C THR A 17 6.47 9.30 -0.11
N GLY A 18 7.21 8.19 -0.22
CA GLY A 18 8.64 8.16 -0.55
C GLY A 18 8.90 8.15 -2.05
N ASN A 19 10.14 8.40 -2.47
CA ASN A 19 10.47 8.54 -3.90
C ASN A 19 10.12 7.29 -4.73
N GLN A 20 10.56 6.11 -4.29
CA GLN A 20 10.32 4.85 -5.01
C GLN A 20 8.85 4.40 -4.91
N GLY A 21 8.27 4.49 -3.72
CA GLY A 21 6.85 4.16 -3.51
C GLY A 21 5.93 5.03 -4.35
N ARG A 22 6.19 6.35 -4.43
CA ARG A 22 5.45 7.26 -5.30
C ARG A 22 5.62 6.90 -6.76
N TYR A 23 6.86 6.73 -7.22
CA TYR A 23 7.14 6.44 -8.63
C TYR A 23 6.44 5.16 -9.10
N TYR A 24 6.67 4.03 -8.41
CA TYR A 24 6.08 2.74 -8.80
C TYR A 24 4.59 2.66 -8.48
N GLY A 25 4.12 3.27 -7.39
CA GLY A 25 2.70 3.30 -7.06
C GLY A 25 1.87 4.01 -8.13
N LEU A 26 2.35 5.16 -8.60
CA LEU A 26 1.65 5.89 -9.67
C LEU A 26 1.79 5.18 -11.02
N LEU A 27 2.96 4.62 -11.34
CA LEU A 27 3.13 3.83 -12.57
C LEU A 27 2.20 2.61 -12.60
N ASN A 28 2.05 1.90 -11.47
CA ASN A 28 1.16 0.75 -11.37
C ASN A 28 -0.32 1.17 -11.43
N ARG A 29 -0.67 2.32 -10.85
CA ARG A 29 -2.01 2.90 -10.99
C ARG A 29 -2.32 3.22 -12.45
N ASP A 30 -1.40 3.86 -13.17
CA ASP A 30 -1.55 4.20 -14.58
C ASP A 30 -1.63 2.94 -15.47
N TYR A 31 -0.99 1.85 -15.04
CA TYR A 31 -1.13 0.52 -15.66
C TYR A 31 -2.51 -0.14 -15.41
N GLY A 32 -3.28 0.35 -14.44
CA GLY A 32 -4.62 -0.15 -14.10
C GLY A 32 -4.72 -0.91 -12.78
N THR A 33 -3.66 -0.95 -11.97
CA THR A 33 -3.74 -1.48 -10.60
C THR A 33 -4.60 -0.58 -9.73
N GLN A 34 -5.50 -1.15 -8.92
CA GLN A 34 -6.29 -0.38 -7.97
C GLN A 34 -5.45 0.04 -6.76
N VAL A 35 -4.63 1.09 -6.93
CA VAL A 35 -3.87 1.74 -5.85
C VAL A 35 -4.82 2.61 -5.05
N VAL A 36 -5.38 2.05 -3.97
CA VAL A 36 -6.48 2.67 -3.22
C VAL A 36 -6.02 3.49 -2.03
N ALA A 37 -4.82 3.23 -1.53
CA ALA A 37 -4.29 3.89 -0.33
C ALA A 37 -2.76 3.86 -0.30
N GLY A 38 -2.18 4.81 0.43
CA GLY A 38 -0.82 4.69 0.95
C GLY A 38 -0.78 4.82 2.47
N THR A 39 0.32 4.43 3.11
CA THR A 39 0.50 4.63 4.56
C THR A 39 1.74 5.47 4.85
N ASN A 40 1.58 6.42 5.79
CA ASN A 40 2.65 7.14 6.46
C ASN A 40 2.08 7.83 7.72
N PRO A 41 2.45 7.38 8.93
CA PRO A 41 1.96 7.97 10.19
C PRO A 41 2.14 9.48 10.30
N ARG A 42 3.21 10.02 9.69
CA ARG A 42 3.53 11.46 9.75
C ARG A 42 2.80 12.30 8.70
N LYS A 43 2.08 11.67 7.77
CA LYS A 43 1.38 12.34 6.65
C LYS A 43 -0.06 11.85 6.50
N ALA A 44 -0.64 11.23 7.54
CA ALA A 44 -2.03 10.81 7.54
C ALA A 44 -2.97 12.00 7.26
N GLY A 45 -4.02 11.77 6.46
CA GLY A 45 -4.98 12.80 6.05
C GLY A 45 -4.55 13.64 4.84
N THR A 46 -3.40 13.35 4.24
CA THR A 46 -2.96 13.93 2.96
C THR A 46 -3.24 12.98 1.80
N ASP A 47 -2.95 13.38 0.56
CA ASP A 47 -2.97 12.52 -0.62
C ASP A 47 -1.66 12.58 -1.42
N VAL A 48 -1.42 11.54 -2.23
CA VAL A 48 -0.41 11.52 -3.29
C VAL A 48 -1.14 11.39 -4.62
N ASP A 49 -1.26 12.50 -5.33
CA ASP A 49 -1.92 12.59 -6.64
C ASP A 49 -3.33 11.98 -6.63
N GLY A 50 -4.10 12.27 -5.58
CA GLY A 50 -5.46 11.78 -5.35
C GLY A 50 -5.55 10.44 -4.61
N VAL A 51 -4.43 9.77 -4.29
CA VAL A 51 -4.44 8.55 -3.46
C VAL A 51 -4.34 8.93 -1.98
N PRO A 52 -5.34 8.60 -1.14
CA PRO A 52 -5.33 8.99 0.28
C PRO A 52 -4.20 8.30 1.06
N ILE A 53 -3.63 9.04 2.02
CA ILE A 53 -2.59 8.57 2.92
C ILE A 53 -3.17 8.39 4.33
N PHE A 54 -3.04 7.18 4.87
CA PHE A 54 -3.49 6.80 6.21
C PHE A 54 -2.34 6.68 7.19
N GLY A 55 -2.66 6.67 8.48
CA GLY A 55 -1.70 6.52 9.56
C GLY A 55 -1.21 5.09 9.69
N SER A 56 -2.06 4.11 9.40
CA SER A 56 -1.77 2.69 9.47
C SER A 56 -2.40 1.88 8.32
N VAL A 57 -1.94 0.65 8.12
CA VAL A 57 -2.59 -0.29 7.18
C VAL A 57 -4.02 -0.61 7.61
N ALA A 58 -4.27 -0.79 8.91
CA ALA A 58 -5.61 -1.09 9.42
C ALA A 58 -6.63 0.00 9.06
N GLU A 59 -6.27 1.28 9.23
CA GLU A 59 -7.12 2.42 8.82
C GLU A 59 -7.38 2.43 7.31
N ALA A 60 -6.35 2.16 6.50
CA ALA A 60 -6.49 2.07 5.06
C ALA A 60 -7.43 0.92 4.65
N VAL A 61 -7.28 -0.25 5.26
CA VAL A 61 -8.12 -1.42 4.99
C VAL A 61 -9.58 -1.13 5.36
N GLU A 62 -9.83 -0.54 6.53
CA GLU A 62 -11.19 -0.16 6.95
C GLU A 62 -11.84 0.83 5.97
N ALA A 63 -11.09 1.84 5.52
CA ALA A 63 -11.61 2.88 4.65
C ALA A 63 -11.80 2.44 3.19
N THR A 64 -10.94 1.56 2.67
CA THR A 64 -10.89 1.28 1.22
C THR A 64 -11.24 -0.17 0.86
N GLY A 65 -11.18 -1.08 1.84
CA GLY A 65 -11.26 -2.53 1.62
C GLY A 65 -10.05 -3.07 0.85
N ALA A 66 -8.85 -2.56 1.13
CA ALA A 66 -7.62 -3.09 0.54
C ALA A 66 -7.38 -4.54 0.99
N THR A 67 -7.00 -5.42 0.06
CA THR A 67 -6.76 -6.85 0.34
C THR A 67 -5.30 -7.25 0.14
N ALA A 68 -4.50 -6.37 -0.46
CA ALA A 68 -3.07 -6.59 -0.67
C ALA A 68 -2.23 -5.36 -0.25
N SER A 69 -1.00 -5.60 0.20
CA SER A 69 -0.02 -4.57 0.51
C SER A 69 1.22 -4.68 -0.36
N CYS A 70 1.69 -3.56 -0.91
CA CYS A 70 2.98 -3.43 -1.58
C CYS A 70 3.92 -2.53 -0.76
N ILE A 71 5.10 -3.04 -0.38
CA ILE A 71 5.98 -2.42 0.61
C ILE A 71 7.22 -1.81 -0.06
N PHE A 72 7.33 -0.48 0.08
CA PHE A 72 8.47 0.37 -0.29
C PHE A 72 9.04 1.06 0.95
N ILE A 73 9.30 0.26 1.99
CA ILE A 73 9.91 0.70 3.24
C ILE A 73 11.38 0.26 3.23
N PRO A 74 12.34 1.12 3.63
CA PRO A 74 13.74 0.73 3.70
C PRO A 74 13.97 -0.51 4.56
N ALA A 75 14.98 -1.31 4.23
CA ALA A 75 15.27 -2.61 4.86
C ALA A 75 15.15 -2.66 6.40
N PRO A 76 15.63 -1.66 7.18
CA PRO A 76 15.49 -1.69 8.63
C PRO A 76 14.03 -1.72 9.13
N GLY A 77 13.07 -1.19 8.36
CA GLY A 77 11.66 -1.10 8.75
C GLY A 77 10.75 -2.15 8.12
N VAL A 78 11.25 -3.01 7.22
CA VAL A 78 10.40 -3.95 6.45
C VAL A 78 9.74 -4.99 7.34
N ARG A 79 10.46 -5.51 8.34
CA ARG A 79 9.89 -6.48 9.28
C ARG A 79 8.61 -5.95 9.91
N ASP A 80 8.66 -4.72 10.43
CA ASP A 80 7.54 -4.13 11.12
C ASP A 80 6.41 -3.77 10.13
N ALA A 81 6.75 -3.33 8.92
CA ALA A 81 5.76 -3.07 7.85
C ALA A 81 5.03 -4.35 7.39
N VAL A 82 5.70 -5.50 7.33
CA VAL A 82 5.06 -6.78 7.00
C VAL A 82 4.11 -7.20 8.10
N LEU A 83 4.52 -7.06 9.37
CA LEU A 83 3.66 -7.38 10.51
C LEU A 83 2.46 -6.43 10.58
N GLU A 84 2.66 -5.12 10.40
CA GLU A 84 1.58 -4.13 10.35
C GLU A 84 0.56 -4.46 9.25
N ALA A 85 1.03 -4.85 8.06
CA ALA A 85 0.13 -5.26 6.98
C ALA A 85 -0.70 -6.48 7.35
N ALA A 86 -0.06 -7.53 7.88
CA ALA A 86 -0.74 -8.75 8.30
C ALA A 86 -1.77 -8.49 9.41
N GLU A 87 -1.40 -7.70 10.42
CA GLU A 87 -2.29 -7.30 11.52
C GLU A 87 -3.42 -6.38 11.04
N GLY A 88 -3.16 -5.55 10.02
CA GLY A 88 -4.15 -4.70 9.37
C GLY A 88 -5.17 -5.45 8.50
N GLY A 89 -4.98 -6.76 8.29
CA GLY A 89 -5.96 -7.62 7.65
C GLY A 89 -5.81 -7.80 6.13
N VAL A 90 -4.65 -7.44 5.55
CA VAL A 90 -4.39 -7.79 4.14
C VAL A 90 -3.98 -9.26 4.02
N GLU A 91 -4.39 -9.91 2.93
CA GLU A 91 -4.17 -11.35 2.71
C GLU A 91 -2.90 -11.63 1.90
N PHE A 92 -2.44 -10.64 1.15
CA PHE A 92 -1.28 -10.78 0.26
C PHE A 92 -0.30 -9.61 0.44
N ILE A 93 0.97 -9.92 0.66
CA ILE A 93 2.02 -8.93 0.93
C ILE A 93 3.17 -9.12 -0.07
N VAL A 94 3.51 -8.05 -0.78
CA VAL A 94 4.68 -7.97 -1.65
C VAL A 94 5.70 -7.04 -1.01
N ALA A 95 6.84 -7.58 -0.61
CA ALA A 95 7.97 -6.80 -0.09
C ALA A 95 8.98 -6.55 -1.22
N ILE A 96 9.04 -5.31 -1.72
CA ILE A 96 10.06 -4.88 -2.69
C ILE A 96 11.34 -4.49 -1.95
N THR A 97 11.15 -3.72 -0.87
CA THR A 97 12.16 -3.13 0.01
C THR A 97 12.99 -2.03 -0.65
#